data_AF-A0A392SHQ1-F1
#
_entry.id   AF-A0A392SHQ1-F1
#
_cell.length_a   1.000
_cell.length_b   1.000
_cell.length_c   1.000
_cell.angle_alpha   90.00
_cell.angle_beta   90.00
_cell.angle_gamma   90.00
#
_symmetry.space_group_name_H-M   'P 1'
#
loop_
_entity.id
_entity.type
_entity.pdbx_description
1 polymer ?
#
loop_
_entity_poly.entity_id
_entity_poly.type
_entity_poly.pdbx_seq_one_letter_code
_entity_poly.pdbx_strand_id
1 'polypeptide(L)' 'MGESETVDEYFARTMTIANKMTSHGERMEQVTVVEKILRSMPAKFNYVVCSIEESNDVTALT' A
#
# COMPACT_ATOMS: atom_id res chain seq x y z
N MET A 1 6.35 -6.15 -2.15
CA MET A 1 6.72 -5.94 -3.57
C MET A 1 7.77 -6.97 -3.98
N GLY A 2 7.63 -7.60 -5.13
CA GLY A 2 8.67 -8.46 -5.70
C GLY A 2 9.89 -7.65 -6.17
N GLU A 3 11.05 -8.31 -6.37
CA GLU A 3 12.28 -7.63 -6.81
C GLU A 3 12.17 -7.04 -8.23
N SER A 4 11.50 -7.76 -9.13
CA SER A 4 11.28 -7.37 -10.54
C SER A 4 9.94 -6.68 -10.79
N GLU A 5 9.14 -6.51 -9.75
CA GLU A 5 7.82 -5.90 -9.83
C GLU A 5 7.93 -4.38 -9.78
N THR A 6 7.20 -3.69 -10.63
CA THR A 6 7.07 -2.23 -10.56
C THR A 6 6.14 -1.81 -9.42
N VAL A 7 6.26 -0.55 -8.99
CA VAL A 7 5.39 0.01 -7.96
C VAL A 7 3.92 -0.06 -8.42
N ASP A 8 3.62 0.33 -9.65
CA ASP A 8 2.26 0.33 -10.19
C ASP A 8 1.64 -1.07 -10.23
N GLU A 9 2.40 -2.08 -10.66
CA GLU A 9 1.94 -3.48 -10.66
C GLU A 9 1.64 -3.97 -9.24
N TYR A 10 2.50 -3.61 -8.28
CA TYR A 10 2.31 -3.96 -6.87
C TYR A 10 1.04 -3.33 -6.29
N PHE A 11 0.82 -2.05 -6.58
CA PHE A 11 -0.37 -1.31 -6.17
C PHE A 11 -1.64 -1.90 -6.80
N ALA A 12 -1.65 -2.14 -8.10
CA ALA A 12 -2.78 -2.71 -8.81
C ALA A 12 -3.16 -4.10 -8.27
N ARG A 13 -2.16 -4.96 -8.00
CA ARG A 13 -2.41 -6.27 -7.38
C ARG A 13 -2.97 -6.14 -5.97
N THR A 14 -2.41 -5.26 -5.15
CA THR A 14 -2.85 -5.07 -3.76
C THR A 14 -4.28 -4.55 -3.70
N MET A 15 -4.64 -3.59 -4.56
CA MET A 15 -6.00 -3.09 -4.70
C MET A 15 -6.97 -4.16 -5.18
N THR A 16 -6.56 -5.00 -6.14
CA THR A 16 -7.38 -6.14 -6.59
C THR A 16 -7.70 -7.10 -5.43
N ILE A 17 -6.74 -7.36 -4.55
CA ILE A 17 -6.93 -8.20 -3.38
C ILE A 17 -7.86 -7.52 -2.37
N ALA A 18 -7.62 -6.25 -2.03
CA ALA A 18 -8.45 -5.49 -1.10
C ALA A 18 -9.91 -5.43 -1.58
N ASN A 19 -10.14 -5.16 -2.86
CA ASN A 19 -11.47 -5.13 -3.47
C ASN A 19 -12.17 -6.49 -3.37
N LYS A 20 -11.44 -7.61 -3.59
CA LYS A 20 -12.00 -8.96 -3.41
C LYS A 20 -12.40 -9.21 -1.96
N MET A 21 -11.54 -8.85 -1.00
CA MET A 21 -11.85 -8.99 0.44
C MET A 21 -13.11 -8.19 0.80
N THR A 22 -13.22 -6.95 0.33
CA THR A 22 -14.42 -6.13 0.52
C THR A 22 -15.66 -6.72 -0.11
N SER A 23 -15.56 -7.27 -1.33
CA SER A 23 -16.68 -7.94 -1.99
C SER A 23 -17.19 -9.17 -1.23
N HIS A 24 -16.32 -9.80 -0.44
CA HIS A 24 -16.66 -10.95 0.41
C HIS A 24 -17.14 -10.54 1.82
N GLY A 25 -17.35 -9.24 2.07
CA GLY A 25 -17.89 -8.72 3.33
C GLY A 25 -16.83 -8.34 4.37
N GLU A 26 -15.54 -8.43 4.05
CA GLU A 26 -14.51 -7.92 4.94
C GLU A 26 -14.40 -6.39 4.85
N ARG A 27 -14.35 -5.71 6.00
CA ARG A 27 -14.10 -4.27 6.02
C ARG A 27 -12.61 -4.00 5.77
N MET A 28 -12.27 -3.57 4.56
CA MET A 28 -10.93 -3.06 4.23
C MET A 28 -10.96 -1.54 4.26
N GLU A 29 -10.46 -0.96 5.35
CA GLU A 29 -10.29 0.50 5.41
C GLU A 29 -9.11 0.92 4.54
N GLN A 30 -9.22 2.08 3.90
CA GLN A 30 -8.15 2.61 3.04
C GLN A 30 -6.83 2.73 3.79
N VAL A 31 -6.88 3.18 5.05
CA VAL A 31 -5.69 3.27 5.92
C VAL A 31 -5.02 1.91 6.10
N THR A 32 -5.79 0.84 6.30
CA THR A 32 -5.25 -0.52 6.45
C THR A 32 -4.56 -1.00 5.19
N VAL A 33 -5.10 -0.66 4.00
CA VAL A 33 -4.49 -1.01 2.72
C VAL A 33 -3.18 -0.24 2.54
N VAL A 34 -3.18 1.06 2.80
CA VAL A 34 -1.99 1.92 2.71
C VAL A 34 -0.88 1.45 3.66
N GLU A 35 -1.20 1.17 4.92
CA GLU A 35 -0.22 0.66 5.89
C GLU A 35 0.43 -0.66 5.43
N LYS A 36 -0.37 -1.56 4.83
CA LYS A 36 0.14 -2.83 4.28
C LYS A 36 1.05 -2.60 3.08
N ILE A 37 0.73 -1.63 2.24
CA ILE A 37 1.56 -1.23 1.09
C ILE A 37 2.91 -0.71 1.60
N LEU A 38 2.90 0.29 2.49
CA LEU A 38 4.11 0.92 3.02
C LEU A 38 5.02 -0.09 3.74
N ARG A 39 4.46 -0.95 4.60
CA ARG A 39 5.21 -1.99 5.33
C ARG A 39 5.86 -3.04 4.41
N SER A 40 5.32 -3.22 3.22
CA SER A 40 5.79 -4.24 2.26
C SER A 40 6.66 -3.67 1.14
N MET A 41 6.99 -2.37 1.22
CA MET A 41 7.92 -1.71 0.30
C MET A 41 9.36 -2.15 0.58
N PRO A 42 10.17 -2.40 -0.45
CA PRO A 42 11.59 -2.70 -0.28
C PRO A 42 12.35 -1.51 0.31
N ALA A 43 13.47 -1.78 0.99
CA ALA A 43 14.28 -0.78 1.67
C ALA A 43 14.75 0.39 0.79
N LYS A 44 14.85 0.21 -0.53
CA LYS A 44 15.17 1.27 -1.49
C LYS A 44 14.16 2.43 -1.51
N PHE A 45 12.94 2.21 -1.01
CA PHE A 45 11.90 3.23 -0.88
C PHE A 45 11.75 3.79 0.54
N ASN A 46 12.62 3.41 1.49
CA ASN A 46 12.51 3.85 2.89
C ASN A 46 12.43 5.37 3.02
N TYR A 47 13.16 6.13 2.19
CA TYR A 47 13.07 7.58 2.20
C TYR A 47 11.65 8.11 1.97
N VAL A 48 10.94 7.52 1.01
CA VAL A 48 9.55 7.89 0.70
C VAL A 48 8.61 7.41 1.80
N VAL A 49 8.78 6.18 2.28
CA VAL A 49 7.97 5.61 3.39
C VAL A 49 8.09 6.47 4.64
N CYS A 50 9.32 6.82 5.07
CA CYS A 50 9.55 7.66 6.24
C CYS A 50 8.93 9.05 6.06
N SER A 51 9.04 9.65 4.86
CA SER A 51 8.46 10.97 4.59
C SER A 51 6.93 10.96 4.73
N ILE A 52 6.27 9.89 4.29
CA ILE A 52 4.81 9.71 4.43
C ILE A 52 4.44 9.51 5.91
N GLU A 53 5.15 8.64 6.62
CA GLU A 53 4.93 8.41 8.05
C GLU A 53 5.10 9.69 8.88
N GLU A 54 6.16 10.47 8.61
CA GLU A 54 6.43 11.75 9.29
C GLU A 54 5.38 12.82 8.97
N SER A 55 4.82 12.82 7.76
CA SER A 55 3.77 13.77 7.37
C SER A 55 2.44 13.54 8.11
N ASN A 56 2.29 12.40 8.79
CA ASN A 56 1.03 11.91 9.38
C ASN A 56 -0.15 11.86 8.38
N ASP A 57 0.12 11.97 7.08
CA ASP A 57 -0.87 11.91 6.02
C ASP A 57 -0.68 10.65 5.18
N VAL A 58 -1.22 9.55 5.70
CA VAL A 58 -1.32 8.27 4.98
C VAL A 58 -2.41 8.29 3.91
N THR A 59 -3.13 9.41 3.73
CA THR A 59 -4.17 9.56 2.68
C THR A 59 -3.64 10.20 1.40
N ALA A 60 -2.43 10.78 1.43
CA ALA A 60 -1.80 11.42 0.28
C ALA A 60 -1.21 10.46 -0.77
N LEU A 61 -1.35 9.14 -0.59
CA LEU A 61 -0.94 8.13 -1.57
C LEU A 61 -1.94 8.11 -2.75
N THR A 62 -1.80 9.07 -3.66
CA THR A 62 -2.63 9.22 -4.87
C THR A 62 -1.87 8.78 -6.11
#